data_AF-A0A3S9VR61-F1
#
_entry.id   AF-A0A3S9VR61-F1
#
_cell.length_a   1.000
_cell.length_b   1.000
_cell.length_c   1.000
_cell.angle_alpha   90.00
_cell.angle_beta   90.00
_cell.angle_gamma   90.00
#
_symmetry.space_group_name_H-M   'P 1'
#
loop_
_entity.id
_entity.type
_entity.pdbx_description
1 polymer ?
#
loop_
_entity_poly.entity_id
_entity_poly.type
_entity_poly.pdbx_seq_one_letter_code
_entity_poly.pdbx_strand_id
1 'polypeptide(L)'
;MVWFKKKKVKDFVPPLQEQKEVLGDSMKELLDGRLLADTVLRKNIGFILFLTFLGIVYIANGYATEKLYMKKVRMEKELSELRFESITTASELMRISVPSEVERRIQEAGLDLVQSKEPPTKIKR
;
A
#
# COMPACT_ATOMS: atom_id res chain seq x y z
N MET A 1 26.00 64.66 -9.87
CA MET A 1 25.51 63.76 -8.81
C MET A 1 24.00 63.70 -8.85
N VAL A 2 23.39 62.87 -9.71
CA VAL A 2 21.99 62.45 -9.58
C VAL A 2 21.85 61.12 -10.33
N TRP A 3 21.41 60.05 -9.66
CA TRP A 3 21.10 58.77 -10.28
C TRP A 3 19.62 58.46 -10.04
N PHE A 4 18.78 58.70 -11.05
CA PHE A 4 17.36 58.32 -11.00
C PHE A 4 17.22 56.83 -11.35
N LYS A 5 16.96 56.01 -10.35
CA LYS A 5 16.61 54.60 -10.52
C LYS A 5 15.11 54.53 -10.88
N LYS A 6 14.79 54.39 -12.17
CA LYS A 6 13.41 54.13 -12.62
C LYS A 6 12.93 52.80 -12.04
N LYS A 7 11.87 52.81 -11.22
CA LYS A 7 11.09 51.62 -10.90
C LYS A 7 10.42 51.14 -12.19
N LYS A 8 10.78 49.95 -12.66
CA LYS A 8 10.04 49.26 -13.72
C LYS A 8 8.66 48.89 -13.15
N VAL A 9 7.62 49.54 -13.66
CA VAL A 9 6.24 49.12 -13.46
C VAL A 9 6.06 47.85 -14.31
N LYS A 10 5.66 46.74 -13.68
CA LYS A 10 5.44 45.45 -14.33
C LYS A 10 3.96 45.38 -14.72
N ASP A 11 3.60 45.92 -15.88
CA ASP A 11 2.21 46.03 -16.34
C ASP A 11 1.70 44.80 -17.10
N PHE A 12 2.38 43.65 -16.99
CA PHE A 12 1.85 42.39 -17.53
C PHE A 12 2.31 41.21 -16.68
N VAL A 13 1.42 40.77 -15.80
CA VAL A 13 1.56 39.52 -15.05
C VAL A 13 0.82 38.45 -15.86
N PRO A 14 1.44 37.31 -16.19
CA PRO A 14 0.75 36.25 -16.93
C PRO A 14 -0.47 35.79 -16.12
N PRO A 15 -1.60 35.44 -16.77
CA PRO A 15 -2.89 35.21 -16.10
C PRO A 15 -2.84 34.09 -15.04
N LEU A 16 -1.92 33.14 -15.19
CA LEU A 16 -1.67 32.08 -14.19
C LEU A 16 -1.04 32.62 -12.88
N GLN A 17 -0.24 33.66 -12.96
CA GLN A 17 0.36 34.32 -11.78
C GLN A 17 -0.66 35.21 -11.08
N GLU A 18 -1.48 35.97 -11.82
CA GLU A 18 -2.57 36.75 -11.21
C GLU A 18 -3.55 35.83 -10.48
N GLN A 19 -3.95 34.71 -11.07
CA GLN A 19 -4.82 33.72 -10.42
C GLN A 19 -4.21 33.20 -9.12
N LYS A 20 -2.91 32.86 -9.11
CA LYS A 20 -2.21 32.38 -7.90
C LYS A 20 -2.05 33.47 -6.84
N GLU A 21 -1.78 34.70 -7.25
CA GLU A 21 -1.67 35.83 -6.33
C GLU A 21 -3.03 36.18 -5.74
N VAL A 22 -4.10 36.21 -6.53
CA VAL A 22 -5.47 36.46 -6.06
C VAL A 22 -5.96 35.33 -5.14
N LEU A 23 -5.65 34.06 -5.45
CA LEU A 23 -5.91 32.93 -4.53
C LEU A 23 -5.10 33.05 -3.25
N GLY A 24 -3.82 33.43 -3.35
CA GLY A 24 -2.94 33.61 -2.21
C GLY A 24 -3.37 34.77 -1.31
N ASP A 25 -3.82 35.89 -1.88
CA ASP A 25 -4.32 37.05 -1.16
C ASP A 25 -5.68 36.73 -0.52
N SER A 26 -6.56 36.03 -1.23
CA SER A 26 -7.80 35.51 -0.66
C SER A 26 -7.52 34.56 0.51
N MET A 27 -6.58 33.61 0.37
CA MET A 27 -6.19 32.73 1.47
C MET A 27 -5.56 33.50 2.64
N LYS A 28 -4.77 34.55 2.38
CA LYS A 28 -4.23 35.42 3.44
C LYS A 28 -5.34 36.17 4.15
N GLU A 29 -6.30 36.76 3.44
CA GLU A 29 -7.45 37.44 4.05
C GLU A 29 -8.35 36.48 4.86
N LEU A 30 -8.48 35.23 4.39
CA LEU A 30 -9.17 34.16 5.14
C LEU A 30 -8.42 33.81 6.44
N LEU A 31 -7.08 33.76 6.41
CA LEU A 31 -6.22 33.44 7.55
C LEU A 31 -6.00 34.62 8.50
N ASP A 32 -6.06 35.87 8.02
CA ASP A 32 -5.92 37.11 8.80
C ASP A 32 -7.09 37.35 9.79
N GLY A 33 -8.05 36.43 9.83
CA GLY A 33 -9.08 36.41 10.87
C GLY A 33 -10.24 37.37 10.60
N ARG A 34 -10.32 37.95 9.39
CA ARG A 34 -11.46 38.80 8.98
C ARG A 34 -12.78 38.00 8.97
N LEU A 35 -12.72 36.72 8.62
CA LEU A 35 -13.83 35.78 8.81
C LEU A 35 -14.05 35.44 10.29
N LEU A 36 -13.00 35.19 11.08
CA LEU A 36 -13.15 34.87 12.51
C LEU A 36 -13.76 36.04 13.31
N ALA A 37 -13.55 37.27 12.85
CA ALA A 37 -14.14 38.48 13.39
C ALA A 37 -15.63 38.62 13.08
N ASP A 38 -16.13 37.87 12.08
CA ASP A 38 -17.51 37.93 11.63
C ASP A 38 -18.46 37.44 12.74
N THR A 39 -19.56 38.17 12.93
CA THR A 39 -20.47 38.00 14.06
C THR A 39 -21.14 36.62 14.07
N VAL A 40 -21.33 36.03 12.89
CA VAL A 40 -21.90 34.70 12.68
C VAL A 40 -20.92 33.60 13.09
N LEU A 41 -19.65 33.72 12.71
CA LEU A 41 -18.59 32.74 13.02
C LEU A 41 -18.24 32.77 14.52
N ARG A 42 -18.21 33.97 15.13
CA ARG A 42 -17.99 34.13 16.58
C ARG A 42 -19.09 33.47 17.43
N LYS A 43 -20.35 33.58 17.00
CA LYS A 43 -21.50 32.96 17.70
C LYS A 43 -21.46 31.43 17.63
N ASN A 44 -20.88 30.87 16.55
CA ASN A 44 -20.91 29.44 16.26
C ASN A 44 -19.51 28.77 16.34
N ILE A 45 -18.54 29.42 16.99
CA ILE A 45 -17.14 28.96 17.01
C ILE A 45 -16.98 27.52 17.54
N GLY A 46 -17.78 27.13 18.54
CA GLY A 46 -17.78 25.77 19.06
C GLY A 46 -18.22 24.72 18.03
N PHE A 47 -19.20 25.05 17.18
CA PHE A 47 -19.66 24.16 16.11
C PHE A 47 -18.61 24.02 15.00
N ILE A 48 -17.91 25.11 14.66
CA ILE A 48 -16.84 25.08 13.66
C ILE A 48 -15.67 24.23 14.15
N LEU A 49 -15.26 24.40 15.42
CA LEU A 49 -14.23 23.56 16.02
C LEU A 49 -14.63 22.08 16.05
N PHE A 50 -15.90 21.79 16.31
CA PHE A 50 -16.43 20.43 16.22
C PHE A 50 -16.31 19.85 14.80
N LEU A 51 -16.67 20.62 13.76
CA LEU A 51 -16.52 20.20 12.36
C LEU A 51 -15.04 20.03 11.98
N THR A 52 -14.16 20.92 12.41
CA THR A 52 -12.72 20.79 12.18
C THR A 52 -12.17 19.53 12.84
N PHE A 53 -12.56 19.26 14.09
CA PHE A 53 -12.20 18.03 14.79
C PHE A 53 -12.69 16.78 14.04
N LEU A 54 -13.94 16.79 13.58
CA LEU A 54 -14.50 15.69 12.79
C LEU A 54 -13.75 15.51 11.47
N GLY A 55 -13.33 16.60 10.82
CA GLY A 55 -12.48 16.58 9.64
C GLY A 55 -11.11 15.94 9.90
N ILE A 56 -10.47 16.26 11.02
CA ILE A 56 -9.20 15.64 11.43
C ILE A 56 -9.39 14.13 11.65
N VAL A 57 -10.45 13.74 12.39
CA VAL A 57 -10.77 12.33 12.64
C VAL A 57 -11.05 11.59 11.32
N TYR A 58 -11.76 12.21 10.39
CA TYR A 58 -12.05 11.64 9.08
C TYR A 58 -10.78 11.39 8.25
N ILE A 59 -9.89 12.39 8.16
CA ILE A 59 -8.61 12.25 7.47
C ILE A 59 -7.77 11.14 8.12
N ALA A 60 -7.70 11.11 9.45
CA ALA A 60 -6.97 10.08 10.18
C ALA A 60 -7.53 8.66 9.90
N ASN A 61 -8.85 8.52 9.83
CA ASN A 61 -9.51 7.26 9.50
C ASN A 61 -9.19 6.81 8.06
N GLY A 62 -9.15 7.75 7.11
CA GLY A 62 -8.72 7.48 5.73
C GLY A 62 -7.31 6.87 5.67
N TYR A 63 -6.33 7.48 6.36
CA TYR A 63 -4.97 6.95 6.42
C TYR A 63 -4.86 5.58 7.10
N ALA A 64 -5.70 5.31 8.11
CA ALA A 64 -5.74 3.99 8.76
C ALA A 64 -6.25 2.91 7.78
N THR A 65 -7.28 3.24 7.00
CA THR A 65 -7.86 2.33 6.00
C THR A 65 -6.87 2.01 4.89
N GLU A 66 -6.15 3.01 4.38
CA GLU A 66 -5.11 2.83 3.37
C GLU A 66 -4.01 1.85 3.84
N LYS A 67 -3.53 2.03 5.07
CA LYS A 67 -2.50 1.14 5.66
C LYS A 67 -3.00 -0.29 5.82
N LEU A 68 -4.24 -0.46 6.26
CA LEU A 68 -4.86 -1.78 6.40
C LEU A 68 -5.03 -2.47 5.04
N TYR A 69 -5.46 -1.72 4.03
CA TYR A 69 -5.59 -2.23 2.67
C TYR A 69 -4.24 -2.72 2.12
N MET A 70 -3.18 -1.92 2.26
CA MET A 70 -1.83 -2.32 1.82
C MET A 70 -1.31 -3.55 2.58
N LYS A 71 -1.60 -3.67 3.87
CA LYS A 71 -1.27 -4.87 4.65
C LYS A 71 -2.02 -6.10 4.12
N LYS A 72 -3.32 -5.94 3.82
CA LYS A 72 -4.17 -7.01 3.27
C LYS A 72 -3.62 -7.52 1.93
N VAL A 73 -3.26 -6.62 1.02
CA VAL A 73 -2.64 -6.98 -0.28
C VAL A 73 -1.33 -7.75 -0.07
N ARG A 74 -0.47 -7.31 0.85
CA ARG A 74 0.79 -8.02 1.15
C ARG A 74 0.53 -9.43 1.69
N MET A 75 -0.39 -9.58 2.64
CA MET A 75 -0.73 -10.88 3.22
C MET A 75 -1.32 -11.83 2.16
N GLU A 76 -2.14 -11.34 1.23
CA GLU A 76 -2.67 -12.16 0.13
C GLU A 76 -1.56 -12.65 -0.81
N LYS A 77 -0.57 -11.80 -1.09
CA LYS A 77 0.61 -12.15 -1.89
C LYS A 77 1.45 -13.23 -1.20
N GLU A 78 1.75 -13.04 0.09
CA GLU A 78 2.50 -14.02 0.90
C GLU A 78 1.76 -15.36 0.98
N LEU A 79 0.44 -15.34 1.16
CA LEU A 79 -0.38 -16.56 1.17
C LEU A 79 -0.34 -17.30 -0.17
N SER A 80 -0.38 -16.56 -1.28
CA SER A 80 -0.26 -17.14 -2.62
C SER A 80 1.10 -17.80 -2.83
N GLU A 81 2.18 -17.08 -2.49
CA GLU A 81 3.55 -17.60 -2.57
C GLU A 81 3.72 -18.88 -1.73
N LEU A 82 3.24 -18.87 -0.49
CA LEU A 82 3.31 -20.03 0.40
C LEU A 82 2.52 -21.24 -0.14
N ARG A 83 1.38 -21.00 -0.79
CA ARG A 83 0.62 -22.06 -1.46
C ARG A 83 1.41 -22.63 -2.65
N PHE A 84 2.00 -21.79 -3.49
CA PHE A 84 2.83 -22.24 -4.61
C PHE A 84 4.01 -23.07 -4.12
N GLU A 85 4.69 -22.62 -3.06
CA GLU A 85 5.78 -23.34 -2.44
C GLU A 85 5.32 -24.72 -1.96
N SER A 86 4.23 -24.79 -1.20
CA SER A 86 3.69 -26.06 -0.69
C SER A 86 3.35 -27.06 -1.80
N ILE A 87 2.73 -26.59 -2.89
CA ILE A 87 2.38 -27.42 -4.04
C ILE A 87 3.63 -27.89 -4.77
N THR A 88 4.60 -27.00 -4.96
CA THR A 88 5.86 -27.32 -5.65
C THR A 88 6.66 -28.34 -4.86
N THR A 89 6.84 -28.14 -3.56
CA THR A 89 7.56 -29.06 -2.68
C THR A 89 6.86 -30.42 -2.60
N ALA A 90 5.53 -30.45 -2.48
CA ALA A 90 4.78 -31.71 -2.49
C ALA A 90 4.90 -32.42 -3.84
N SER A 91 4.87 -31.69 -4.95
CA SER A 91 5.03 -32.24 -6.30
C SER A 91 6.44 -32.79 -6.52
N GLU A 92 7.46 -32.10 -6.01
CA GLU A 92 8.84 -32.58 -6.07
C GLU A 92 9.03 -33.84 -5.25
N LEU A 93 8.50 -33.89 -4.02
CA LEU A 93 8.49 -35.09 -3.19
C LEU A 93 7.77 -36.25 -3.89
N MET A 94 6.62 -35.98 -4.49
CA MET A 94 5.87 -36.99 -5.24
C MET A 94 6.70 -37.51 -6.41
N ARG A 95 7.32 -36.62 -7.20
CA ARG A 95 8.17 -36.96 -8.35
C ARG A 95 9.32 -37.89 -7.95
N ILE A 96 10.02 -37.58 -6.86
CA ILE A 96 11.14 -38.42 -6.39
C ILE A 96 10.68 -39.73 -5.73
N SER A 97 9.44 -39.76 -5.23
CA SER A 97 8.84 -40.95 -4.60
C SER A 97 8.13 -41.86 -5.60
N VAL A 98 8.03 -41.48 -6.88
CA VAL A 98 7.42 -42.33 -7.91
C VAL A 98 8.19 -43.65 -8.00
N PRO A 99 7.51 -44.82 -7.97
CA PRO A 99 8.18 -46.12 -8.01
C PRO A 99 9.19 -46.29 -9.15
N SER A 100 8.87 -45.82 -10.36
CA SER A 100 9.77 -45.88 -11.51
C SER A 100 11.03 -45.03 -11.32
N GLU A 101 10.91 -43.89 -10.64
CA GLU A 101 12.04 -43.00 -10.36
C GLU A 101 12.92 -43.56 -9.23
N VAL A 102 12.30 -44.21 -8.24
CA VAL A 102 13.01 -44.94 -7.19
C VAL A 102 13.78 -46.13 -7.79
N GLU A 103 13.15 -46.91 -8.68
CA GLU A 103 13.80 -48.03 -9.39
C GLU A 103 14.98 -47.53 -10.24
N ARG A 104 14.80 -46.43 -10.99
CA ARG A 104 15.89 -45.80 -11.75
C ARG A 104 17.06 -45.41 -10.86
N ARG A 105 16.80 -44.78 -9.71
CA ARG A 105 17.86 -44.39 -8.74
C ARG A 105 18.56 -45.59 -8.11
N ILE A 106 17.83 -46.67 -7.83
CA ILE A 106 18.40 -47.92 -7.30
C ILE A 106 19.37 -48.53 -8.32
N GLN A 107 18.99 -48.57 -9.60
CA GLN A 107 19.85 -49.06 -10.69
C GLN A 107 21.09 -48.17 -10.87
N GLU A 108 20.93 -46.84 -10.85
CA GLU A 108 22.06 -45.89 -10.92
C GLU A 108 23.02 -46.01 -9.73
N ALA A 109 22.50 -46.34 -8.55
CA ALA A 109 23.30 -46.59 -7.35
C ALA A 109 23.98 -47.97 -7.33
N GLY A 110 23.74 -48.82 -8.33
CA GLY A 110 24.30 -50.18 -8.41
C GLY A 110 23.77 -51.13 -7.35
N LEU A 111 22.57 -50.86 -6.81
CA LEU A 111 21.92 -51.69 -5.81
C LEU A 111 21.08 -52.77 -6.50
N ASP A 112 21.32 -54.05 -6.18
CA ASP A 112 20.59 -55.19 -6.75
C ASP A 112 19.25 -55.42 -6.03
N LEU A 113 18.43 -54.36 -5.96
CA LEU A 113 17.12 -54.37 -5.29
C LEU A 113 16.02 -54.35 -6.34
N VAL A 114 15.14 -55.35 -6.29
CA VAL A 114 14.02 -55.50 -7.23
C VAL A 114 12.71 -55.27 -6.49
N GLN A 115 11.78 -54.51 -7.09
CA GLN A 115 10.49 -54.27 -6.47
C GLN A 115 9.70 -55.59 -6.36
N SER A 116 9.22 -55.92 -5.17
CA SER A 116 8.34 -57.09 -4.96
C SER A 116 7.02 -56.89 -5.69
N LYS A 117 6.72 -57.80 -6.61
CA LYS A 117 5.45 -57.83 -7.38
C LYS A 117 4.35 -58.60 -6.66
N GLU A 118 4.71 -59.30 -5.58
CA GLU A 118 3.78 -60.10 -4.80
C GLU A 118 3.22 -59.28 -3.63
N PRO A 119 1.90 -59.33 -3.40
CA PRO A 119 1.26 -58.58 -2.32
C PRO A 119 1.69 -59.13 -0.95
N PRO A 120 1.85 -58.27 0.07
CA PRO A 120 2.29 -58.70 1.39
C PRO A 120 1.26 -59.61 2.06
N THR A 121 1.69 -60.79 2.52
CA THR A 121 0.86 -61.73 3.26
C THR A 121 0.81 -61.35 4.74
N LYS A 122 -0.38 -61.35 5.33
CA LYS A 122 -0.53 -61.16 6.79
C LYS A 122 0.13 -62.34 7.51
N ILE A 123 1.18 -62.07 8.26
CA ILE A 123 1.74 -63.03 9.22
C ILE A 123 0.67 -63.24 10.30
N LYS A 124 -0.02 -64.38 10.27
CA LYS A 124 -0.90 -64.79 11.36
C LYS A 124 -0.01 -65.20 12.53
N ARG A 125 -0.13 -64.49 13.64
CA ARG A 125 0.44 -64.88 14.92
C ARG A 125 -0.48 -65.87 15.61
#